data_AF-A0A0H3C912-F1
#
_entry.id   AF-A0A0H3C912-F1
#
_cell.length_a   1.000
_cell.length_b   1.000
_cell.length_c   1.000
_cell.angle_alpha   90.00
_cell.angle_beta   90.00
_cell.angle_gamma   90.00
#
_symmetry.space_group_name_H-M   'P 1'
#
loop_
_entity.id
_entity.type
_entity.pdbx_description
1 polymer ?
#
loop_
_entity_poly.entity_id
_entity_poly.type
_entity_poly.pdbx_seq_one_letter_code
_entity_poly.pdbx_strand_id
1 'polypeptide(L)'
;MADQNTPEHRRYDPLTSEGPRRKKGFGAFGISLTVVAGLHALLFAYLAKQKFEAVFQEYSDDATVVELPPPPPPPPPPPPPPPPTNEPPPPPAVVQPRPPVAPPPDVTPPPPLPIPPVEKRVEQTAPPVISPTPPVPSNPPARASVITRPDWARKPSGEDMARYYPDRAQRMEVSGRATISCTVTAKGTLEGCSVVSESPADMGFGDAAIRLSRLFRMKPKTLDGAPVDGGQVTVPLVFQVPQ
;
A
#
# COMPACT_ATOMS: atom_id res chain seq x y z
N MET A 1 -71.17 -32.02 59.89
CA MET A 1 -70.27 -30.92 59.51
C MET A 1 -69.10 -31.55 58.78
N ALA A 2 -68.96 -31.18 57.49
CA ALA A 2 -67.88 -31.45 56.53
C ALA A 2 -66.81 -32.51 56.85
N ASP A 3 -66.96 -33.70 56.27
CA ASP A 3 -65.79 -34.53 55.92
C ASP A 3 -65.23 -34.02 54.58
N GLN A 4 -63.97 -33.58 54.63
CA GLN A 4 -63.25 -32.96 53.52
C GLN A 4 -62.81 -34.03 52.54
N ASN A 5 -63.38 -34.01 51.34
CA ASN A 5 -62.95 -34.83 50.22
C ASN A 5 -61.76 -34.14 49.52
N THR A 6 -60.53 -34.48 49.90
CA THR A 6 -59.31 -34.01 49.20
C THR A 6 -59.14 -34.76 47.88
N PRO A 7 -59.01 -34.06 46.73
CA PRO A 7 -58.74 -34.72 45.45
C PRO A 7 -57.29 -35.22 45.40
N GLU A 8 -57.09 -36.50 45.12
CA GLU A 8 -55.76 -37.07 44.84
C GLU A 8 -55.10 -36.32 43.68
N HIS A 9 -53.97 -35.66 43.95
CA HIS A 9 -53.10 -35.14 42.90
C HIS A 9 -52.37 -36.29 42.21
N ARG A 10 -52.84 -36.71 41.02
CA ARG A 10 -52.04 -37.57 40.12
C ARG A 10 -50.74 -36.84 39.76
N ARG A 11 -49.64 -37.27 40.38
CA ARG A 11 -48.29 -36.78 40.09
C ARG A 11 -47.88 -37.28 38.70
N TYR A 12 -47.72 -36.36 37.75
CA TYR A 12 -47.23 -36.66 36.41
C TYR A 12 -45.75 -37.08 36.49
N ASP A 13 -45.47 -38.34 36.16
CA ASP A 13 -44.12 -38.89 36.11
C ASP A 13 -43.59 -38.85 34.66
N PRO A 14 -42.61 -37.98 34.36
CA PRO A 14 -42.11 -37.78 33.00
C PRO A 14 -41.34 -38.98 32.44
N LEU A 15 -41.00 -39.97 33.27
CA LEU A 15 -40.27 -41.18 32.84
C LEU A 15 -41.20 -42.33 32.43
N THR A 16 -42.45 -42.30 32.88
CA THR A 16 -43.42 -43.38 32.62
C THR A 16 -44.68 -42.92 31.89
N SER A 17 -44.92 -41.61 31.80
CA SER A 17 -46.03 -41.07 31.01
C SER A 17 -45.71 -41.12 29.51
N GLU A 18 -46.49 -41.87 28.74
CA GLU A 18 -46.49 -41.70 27.28
C GLU A 18 -47.12 -40.33 26.97
N GLY A 19 -46.29 -39.36 26.57
CA GLY A 19 -46.76 -38.06 26.09
C GLY A 19 -47.70 -38.21 24.88
N PRO A 20 -48.54 -37.21 24.55
CA PRO A 20 -49.52 -37.32 23.49
C PRO A 20 -48.82 -37.69 22.18
N ARG A 21 -49.09 -38.89 21.66
CA ARG A 21 -48.55 -39.37 20.38
C ARG A 21 -48.98 -38.42 19.29
N ARG A 22 -48.09 -37.52 18.85
CA ARG A 22 -48.31 -36.69 17.65
C ARG A 22 -48.52 -37.65 16.47
N LYS A 23 -49.73 -37.68 15.94
CA LYS A 23 -50.04 -38.42 14.71
C LYS A 23 -49.08 -37.91 13.62
N LYS A 24 -48.25 -38.81 13.10
CA LYS A 24 -47.30 -38.58 12.02
C LYS A 24 -48.06 -38.41 10.70
N GLY A 25 -48.91 -37.39 10.63
CA GLY A 25 -49.59 -36.96 9.42
C GLY A 25 -48.73 -35.94 8.68
N PHE A 26 -48.77 -35.98 7.35
CA PHE A 26 -48.28 -34.92 6.47
C PHE A 26 -49.04 -33.61 6.77
N GLY A 27 -48.65 -32.92 7.84
CA GLY A 27 -49.20 -31.62 8.20
C GLY A 27 -48.71 -30.53 7.25
N ALA A 28 -49.04 -29.28 7.57
CA ALA A 28 -48.62 -28.09 6.81
C ALA A 28 -47.13 -28.06 6.45
N PHE A 29 -46.27 -28.68 7.28
CA PHE A 29 -44.83 -28.79 7.04
C PHE A 29 -44.48 -29.67 5.82
N GLY A 30 -45.21 -30.77 5.60
CA GLY A 30 -45.01 -31.64 4.45
C GLY A 30 -45.45 -30.99 3.15
N ILE A 31 -46.55 -30.21 3.19
CA ILE A 31 -47.04 -29.42 2.05
C ILE A 31 -46.05 -28.29 1.72
N SER A 32 -45.52 -27.61 2.74
CA SER A 32 -44.50 -26.56 2.51
C SER A 32 -43.24 -27.14 1.85
N LEU A 33 -42.78 -28.31 2.29
CA LEU A 33 -41.58 -28.92 1.75
C LEU A 33 -41.75 -29.32 0.28
N THR A 34 -42.92 -29.85 -0.11
CA THR A 34 -43.19 -30.22 -1.50
C THR A 34 -43.30 -29.01 -2.42
N VAL A 35 -43.93 -27.92 -1.97
CA VAL A 35 -44.01 -26.67 -2.74
C VAL A 35 -42.62 -26.08 -2.97
N VAL A 36 -41.78 -25.99 -1.93
CA VAL A 36 -40.42 -25.45 -2.04
C VAL A 36 -39.56 -26.32 -2.95
N ALA A 37 -39.63 -27.64 -2.79
CA ALA A 37 -38.90 -28.58 -3.65
C ALA A 37 -39.34 -28.47 -5.12
N GLY A 38 -40.65 -28.35 -5.36
CA GLY A 38 -41.19 -28.14 -6.71
C GLY A 38 -40.70 -26.84 -7.34
N LEU A 39 -40.69 -25.74 -6.57
CA LEU A 39 -40.24 -24.43 -7.06
C LEU A 39 -38.74 -24.44 -7.41
N HIS A 40 -37.91 -25.10 -6.60
CA HIS A 40 -36.49 -25.29 -6.90
C HIS A 40 -36.26 -26.18 -8.13
N ALA A 41 -37.01 -27.27 -8.28
CA ALA A 41 -36.91 -28.13 -9.45
C ALA A 41 -37.28 -27.37 -10.75
N LEU A 42 -38.30 -26.52 -10.69
CA LEU A 42 -38.71 -25.67 -11.81
C LEU A 42 -37.63 -24.63 -12.17
N LEU A 43 -37.07 -23.95 -11.17
CA LEU A 43 -35.98 -22.99 -11.37
C LEU A 43 -34.73 -23.67 -11.96
N PHE A 44 -34.37 -24.84 -11.45
CA PHE A 44 -33.24 -25.61 -11.98
C PHE A 44 -33.46 -26.03 -13.43
N ALA A 45 -34.66 -26.52 -13.77
CA ALA A 45 -35.00 -26.85 -15.15
C ALA A 45 -34.97 -25.64 -16.08
N TYR A 46 -35.41 -24.46 -15.60
CA TYR A 46 -35.33 -23.21 -16.33
C TYR A 46 -33.88 -22.78 -16.61
N LEU A 47 -33.02 -22.80 -15.58
CA LEU A 47 -31.60 -22.47 -15.73
C LEU A 47 -30.86 -23.47 -16.60
N ALA A 48 -31.18 -24.76 -16.52
CA ALA A 48 -30.60 -25.79 -17.40
C ALA A 48 -31.02 -25.61 -18.89
N LYS A 49 -32.19 -25.01 -19.13
CA LYS A 49 -32.65 -24.64 -20.48
C LYS A 49 -32.04 -23.33 -20.98
N GLN A 50 -31.57 -22.44 -20.10
CA GLN A 50 -30.77 -21.28 -20.48
C GLN A 50 -29.38 -21.75 -20.91
N LYS A 51 -29.20 -21.96 -22.22
CA LYS A 51 -27.88 -22.20 -22.80
C LYS A 51 -27.02 -20.97 -22.54
N PHE A 52 -26.05 -21.09 -21.64
CA PHE A 52 -24.98 -20.12 -21.49
C PHE A 52 -24.10 -20.21 -22.75
N GLU A 53 -24.44 -19.43 -23.78
CA GLU A 53 -23.46 -19.03 -24.78
C GLU A 53 -22.45 -18.15 -24.07
N ALA A 54 -21.37 -18.76 -23.58
CA ALA A 54 -20.18 -18.03 -23.23
C ALA A 54 -19.69 -17.38 -24.53
N VAL A 55 -20.03 -16.11 -24.73
CA VAL A 55 -19.46 -15.27 -25.78
C VAL A 55 -18.01 -15.09 -25.40
N PHE A 56 -17.18 -16.07 -25.76
CA PHE A 56 -15.74 -15.90 -25.79
C PHE A 56 -15.50 -14.87 -26.88
N GLN A 57 -15.22 -13.64 -26.45
CA GLN A 57 -14.65 -12.63 -27.33
C GLN A 57 -13.31 -13.21 -27.80
N GLU A 58 -13.29 -13.76 -29.01
CA GLU A 58 -12.06 -14.10 -29.71
C GLU A 58 -11.34 -12.78 -29.95
N TYR A 59 -10.44 -12.43 -29.04
CA TYR A 59 -9.61 -11.24 -29.16
C TYR A 59 -8.63 -11.48 -30.30
N SER A 60 -9.06 -11.12 -31.52
CA SER A 60 -8.19 -10.99 -32.67
C SER A 60 -7.45 -9.67 -32.51
N ASP A 61 -6.16 -9.74 -32.20
CA ASP A 61 -5.24 -8.60 -32.36
C ASP A 61 -5.18 -8.26 -33.85
N ASP A 62 -6.11 -7.44 -34.32
CA ASP A 62 -6.00 -6.76 -35.61
C ASP A 62 -4.85 -5.76 -35.44
N ALA A 63 -3.66 -6.19 -35.86
CA ALA A 63 -2.49 -5.33 -35.88
C ALA A 63 -2.80 -4.15 -36.81
N THR A 64 -3.23 -3.04 -36.23
CA THR A 64 -3.42 -1.78 -36.95
C THR A 64 -2.11 -1.47 -37.64
N VAL A 65 -2.08 -1.60 -38.96
CA VAL A 65 -0.97 -1.15 -39.79
C VAL A 65 -0.96 0.36 -39.66
N VAL A 66 -0.16 0.86 -38.72
CA VAL A 66 0.12 2.29 -38.59
C VAL A 66 0.92 2.66 -39.83
N GLU A 67 0.24 3.22 -40.81
CA GLU A 67 0.89 3.85 -41.96
C GLU A 67 1.62 5.08 -41.43
N LEU A 68 2.89 4.88 -41.08
CA LEU A 68 3.76 5.93 -40.59
C LEU A 68 3.79 7.04 -41.65
N PRO A 69 3.47 8.30 -41.30
CA PRO A 69 3.69 9.40 -42.22
C PRO A 69 5.16 9.38 -42.67
N PRO A 70 5.47 9.68 -43.94
CA PRO A 70 6.83 9.67 -44.42
C PRO A 70 7.70 10.56 -43.52
N PRO A 71 8.94 10.13 -43.22
CA PRO A 71 9.83 10.91 -42.35
C PRO A 71 9.94 12.34 -42.90
N PRO A 72 10.00 13.36 -42.02
CA PRO A 72 10.20 14.73 -42.47
C PRO A 72 11.47 14.81 -43.32
N PRO A 73 11.49 15.65 -44.37
CA PRO A 73 12.68 15.82 -45.19
C PRO A 73 13.89 16.13 -44.30
N PRO A 74 15.10 15.62 -44.65
CA PRO A 74 16.28 15.91 -43.88
C PRO A 74 16.46 17.42 -43.74
N PRO A 75 16.89 17.92 -42.57
CA PRO A 75 17.14 19.34 -42.38
C PRO A 75 18.12 19.82 -43.45
N PRO A 76 17.95 21.04 -43.98
CA PRO A 76 18.93 21.60 -44.91
C PRO A 76 20.33 21.55 -44.27
N PRO A 77 21.37 21.31 -45.07
CA PRO A 77 22.73 21.29 -44.56
C PRO A 77 23.00 22.60 -43.79
N PRO A 78 23.69 22.52 -42.64
CA PRO A 78 24.01 23.72 -41.88
C PRO A 78 24.76 24.70 -42.80
N PRO A 79 24.50 26.02 -42.68
CA PRO A 79 25.26 27.01 -43.43
C PRO A 79 26.75 26.78 -43.18
N PRO A 80 27.61 27.01 -44.19
CA PRO A 80 29.04 26.87 -44.03
C PRO A 80 29.49 27.69 -42.80
N PRO A 81 30.41 27.15 -41.98
CA PRO A 81 30.91 27.87 -40.82
C PRO A 81 31.40 29.25 -41.28
N PRO A 82 31.15 30.31 -40.49
CA PRO A 82 31.68 31.62 -40.81
C PRO A 82 33.20 31.52 -40.98
N PRO A 83 33.80 32.29 -41.91
CA PRO A 83 35.24 32.29 -42.08
C PRO A 83 35.91 32.54 -40.72
N PRO A 84 37.05 31.90 -40.42
CA PRO A 84 37.75 32.12 -39.17
C PRO A 84 38.07 33.61 -39.06
N THR A 85 37.37 34.31 -38.16
CA THR A 85 37.74 35.65 -37.78
C THR A 85 39.11 35.55 -37.12
N ASN A 86 40.14 36.11 -37.75
CA ASN A 86 41.44 36.36 -37.14
C ASN A 86 41.32 37.49 -36.11
N GLU A 87 40.35 37.39 -35.20
CA GLU A 87 40.33 38.23 -34.01
C GLU A 87 41.17 37.54 -32.94
N PRO A 88 42.18 38.22 -32.39
CA PRO A 88 42.89 37.73 -31.22
C PRO A 88 41.88 37.44 -30.10
N PRO A 89 42.09 36.38 -29.30
CA PRO A 89 41.24 36.12 -28.15
C PRO A 89 41.20 37.36 -27.25
N PRO A 90 40.03 37.69 -26.66
CA PRO A 90 39.94 38.83 -25.75
C PRO A 90 40.96 38.64 -24.61
N PRO A 91 41.65 39.72 -24.20
CA PRO A 91 42.64 39.63 -23.14
C PRO A 91 41.98 39.07 -21.87
N PRO A 92 42.67 38.20 -21.11
CA PRO A 92 42.12 37.67 -19.87
C PRO A 92 41.72 38.83 -18.95
N ALA A 93 40.51 38.77 -18.40
CA ALA A 93 40.03 39.75 -17.46
C ALA A 93 41.02 39.86 -16.31
N VAL A 94 41.59 41.06 -16.11
CA VAL A 94 42.50 41.33 -14.99
C VAL A 94 41.69 41.15 -13.71
N VAL A 95 42.02 40.12 -12.94
CA VAL A 95 41.47 39.89 -11.61
C VAL A 95 41.96 41.02 -10.71
N GLN A 96 41.12 42.03 -10.51
CA GLN A 96 41.38 43.08 -9.53
C GLN A 96 41.45 42.41 -8.13
N PRO A 97 42.55 42.57 -7.36
CA PRO A 97 42.59 42.12 -5.99
C PRO A 97 41.49 42.82 -5.18
N ARG A 98 40.57 42.04 -4.61
CA ARG A 98 39.53 42.58 -3.71
C ARG A 98 40.23 43.22 -2.51
N PRO A 99 39.93 44.48 -2.15
CA PRO A 99 40.46 45.08 -0.93
C PRO A 99 40.14 44.21 0.29
N PRO A 100 41.10 44.01 1.23
CA PRO A 100 40.82 43.28 2.46
C PRO A 100 39.72 44.01 3.23
N VAL A 101 38.63 43.32 3.53
CA VAL A 101 37.61 43.81 4.46
C VAL A 101 38.26 43.84 5.84
N ALA A 102 38.32 45.03 6.47
CA ALA A 102 38.79 45.14 7.84
C ALA A 102 37.91 44.26 8.75
N PRO A 103 38.49 43.46 9.67
CA PRO A 103 37.69 42.72 10.62
C PRO A 103 36.83 43.69 11.45
N PRO A 104 35.57 43.32 11.78
CA PRO A 104 34.71 44.14 12.61
C PRO A 104 35.39 44.39 13.96
N PRO A 105 35.34 45.62 14.50
CA PRO A 105 35.92 45.91 15.80
C PRO A 105 35.12 45.17 16.89
N ASP A 106 35.88 44.44 17.71
CA ASP A 106 35.56 44.06 19.08
C ASP A 106 34.36 43.10 19.27
N VAL A 107 34.59 41.82 19.04
CA VAL A 107 33.74 40.76 19.62
C VAL A 107 34.34 40.40 20.98
N THR A 108 33.76 40.93 22.05
CA THR A 108 34.10 40.51 23.42
C THR A 108 33.83 39.02 23.56
N PRO A 109 34.83 38.18 23.91
CA PRO A 109 34.58 36.76 24.13
C PRO A 109 33.59 36.57 25.29
N PRO A 110 32.68 35.59 25.19
CA PRO A 110 31.74 35.29 26.28
C PRO A 110 32.52 34.89 27.54
N PRO A 111 31.98 35.21 28.74
CA PRO A 111 32.63 34.84 29.99
C PRO A 111 32.82 33.31 30.06
N PRO A 112 33.98 32.83 30.55
CA PRO A 112 34.23 31.40 30.66
C PRO A 112 33.21 30.75 31.57
N LEU A 113 32.58 29.67 31.10
CA LEU A 113 31.70 28.86 31.91
C LEU A 113 32.50 28.24 33.07
N PRO A 114 32.00 28.27 34.32
CA PRO A 114 32.64 27.61 35.45
C PRO A 114 32.48 26.08 35.31
N ILE A 115 33.50 25.43 34.77
CA ILE A 115 33.59 23.97 34.68
C ILE A 115 34.17 23.47 36.02
N PRO A 116 33.51 22.53 36.73
CA PRO A 116 34.08 21.96 37.94
C PRO A 116 35.40 21.22 37.65
N PRO A 117 36.40 21.27 38.56
CA PRO A 117 37.64 20.52 38.42
C PRO A 117 37.35 19.02 38.32
N VAL A 118 37.94 18.35 37.32
CA VAL A 118 37.84 16.89 37.18
C VAL A 118 38.67 16.25 38.31
N GLU A 119 38.00 15.75 39.35
CA GLU A 119 38.62 15.21 40.58
C GLU A 119 39.55 14.01 40.36
N LYS A 120 39.41 13.29 39.24
CA LYS A 120 40.28 12.16 38.90
C LYS A 120 40.63 12.16 37.42
N ARG A 121 41.85 12.56 37.12
CA ARG A 121 42.49 12.21 35.86
C ARG A 121 42.85 10.73 35.91
N VAL A 122 42.15 9.91 35.12
CA VAL A 122 42.57 8.52 34.88
C VAL A 122 43.77 8.58 33.94
N GLU A 123 44.96 8.47 34.51
CA GLU A 123 46.20 8.40 33.74
C GLU A 123 46.32 7.00 33.12
N GLN A 124 45.94 6.90 31.84
CA GLN A 124 46.04 5.66 31.09
C GLN A 124 47.52 5.47 30.69
N THR A 125 48.24 4.68 31.46
CA THR A 125 49.67 4.35 31.30
C THR A 125 49.99 3.43 30.11
N ALA A 126 49.03 3.17 29.23
CA ALA A 126 49.21 2.35 28.04
C ALA A 126 49.17 3.24 26.77
N PRO A 127 50.11 3.08 25.82
CA PRO A 127 49.97 3.64 24.48
C PRO A 127 48.61 3.23 23.90
N PRO A 128 47.90 4.11 23.17
CA PRO A 128 46.67 3.72 22.50
C PRO A 128 47.02 2.59 21.53
N VAL A 129 46.56 1.38 21.86
CA VAL A 129 46.56 0.28 20.90
C VAL A 129 45.55 0.71 19.83
N ILE A 130 46.07 1.23 18.72
CA ILE A 130 45.30 1.45 17.51
C ILE A 130 45.01 0.05 16.98
N SER A 131 43.99 -0.62 17.51
CA SER A 131 43.46 -1.84 16.91
C SER A 131 43.02 -1.45 15.50
N PRO A 132 43.66 -1.96 14.43
CA PRO A 132 43.17 -1.69 13.09
C PRO A 132 41.83 -2.40 13.00
N THR A 133 40.78 -1.61 12.78
CA THR A 133 39.40 -2.06 12.55
C THR A 133 38.63 -2.43 13.83
N PRO A 134 37.56 -1.68 14.17
CA PRO A 134 36.45 -2.24 14.92
C PRO A 134 36.01 -3.55 14.26
N PRO A 135 35.56 -4.58 15.01
CA PRO A 135 34.93 -5.73 14.38
C PRO A 135 33.73 -5.22 13.60
N VAL A 136 33.88 -5.15 12.26
CA VAL A 136 32.77 -4.91 11.36
C VAL A 136 31.79 -6.04 11.64
N PRO A 137 30.53 -5.77 12.02
CA PRO A 137 29.55 -6.84 12.15
C PRO A 137 29.57 -7.62 10.84
N SER A 138 29.92 -8.90 10.92
CA SER A 138 30.11 -9.80 9.77
C SER A 138 28.82 -10.11 9.01
N ASN A 139 27.72 -9.46 9.39
CA ASN A 139 26.48 -9.49 8.66
C ASN A 139 26.31 -8.14 7.94
N PRO A 140 26.58 -8.07 6.62
CA PRO A 140 26.11 -6.96 5.81
C PRO A 140 24.62 -6.76 6.09
N PRO A 141 24.11 -5.54 6.28
CA PRO A 141 22.67 -5.33 6.32
C PRO A 141 22.08 -6.00 5.08
N ALA A 142 21.17 -6.94 5.28
CA ALA A 142 20.49 -7.62 4.18
C ALA A 142 19.94 -6.52 3.26
N ARG A 143 20.48 -6.42 2.04
CA ARG A 143 20.03 -5.40 1.10
C ARG A 143 18.55 -5.65 0.90
N ALA A 144 17.70 -4.68 1.25
CA ALA A 144 16.26 -4.79 1.07
C ALA A 144 16.01 -5.14 -0.40
N SER A 145 15.45 -6.32 -0.64
CA SER A 145 15.14 -6.77 -2.00
C SER A 145 14.01 -5.91 -2.55
N VAL A 146 14.22 -5.27 -3.71
CA VAL A 146 13.17 -4.51 -4.37
C VAL A 146 12.20 -5.49 -5.03
N ILE A 147 10.94 -5.45 -4.64
CA ILE A 147 9.89 -6.33 -5.16
C ILE A 147 9.34 -5.71 -6.45
N THR A 148 9.79 -6.22 -7.60
CA THR A 148 9.35 -5.73 -8.92
C THR A 148 7.97 -6.25 -9.32
N ARG A 149 7.56 -7.42 -8.81
CA ARG A 149 6.27 -8.07 -9.13
C ARG A 149 5.53 -8.51 -7.86
N PRO A 150 4.75 -7.61 -7.23
CA PRO A 150 4.01 -7.95 -6.01
C PRO A 150 2.81 -8.86 -6.31
N ASP A 151 2.65 -9.92 -5.51
CA ASP A 151 1.46 -10.79 -5.53
C ASP A 151 0.58 -10.49 -4.30
N TRP A 152 -0.56 -9.85 -4.55
CA TRP A 152 -1.46 -9.36 -3.51
C TRP A 152 -2.44 -10.46 -3.08
N ALA A 153 -2.43 -10.80 -1.78
CA ALA A 153 -3.46 -11.62 -1.16
C ALA A 153 -4.77 -10.84 -0.96
N ARG A 154 -4.66 -9.55 -0.61
CA ARG A 154 -5.80 -8.64 -0.45
C ARG A 154 -5.41 -7.24 -0.88
N LYS A 155 -6.31 -6.59 -1.63
CA LYS A 155 -6.24 -5.18 -1.98
C LYS A 155 -7.44 -4.44 -1.36
N PRO A 156 -7.34 -3.12 -1.12
CA PRO A 156 -8.48 -2.30 -0.75
C PRO A 156 -9.59 -2.41 -1.80
N SER A 157 -10.84 -2.43 -1.34
CA SER A 157 -12.02 -2.37 -2.19
C SER A 157 -12.31 -0.95 -2.64
N GLY A 158 -13.24 -0.77 -3.59
CA GLY A 158 -13.72 0.57 -3.97
C GLY A 158 -14.36 1.32 -2.81
N GLU A 159 -15.05 0.62 -1.91
CA GLU A 159 -15.61 1.22 -0.69
C GLU A 159 -14.51 1.70 0.27
N ASP A 160 -13.43 0.92 0.43
CA ASP A 160 -12.27 1.35 1.21
C ASP A 160 -11.64 2.60 0.58
N MET A 161 -11.47 2.61 -0.75
CA MET A 161 -10.95 3.77 -1.48
C MET A 161 -11.82 5.02 -1.26
N ALA A 162 -13.14 4.89 -1.29
CA ALA A 162 -14.08 5.99 -1.05
C ALA A 162 -14.03 6.46 0.41
N ARG A 163 -13.94 5.53 1.37
CA ARG A 163 -13.90 5.85 2.81
C ARG A 163 -12.63 6.61 3.22
N TYR A 164 -11.51 6.32 2.57
CA TYR A 164 -10.23 6.96 2.86
C TYR A 164 -9.91 8.12 1.90
N TYR A 165 -10.85 8.48 1.02
CA TYR A 165 -10.71 9.55 0.07
C TYR A 165 -10.49 10.91 0.79
N PRO A 166 -9.57 11.78 0.34
CA PRO A 166 -9.28 13.03 1.05
C PRO A 166 -10.44 14.04 1.01
N ASP A 167 -10.82 14.59 2.17
CA ASP A 167 -11.92 15.59 2.28
C ASP A 167 -11.70 16.80 1.36
N ARG A 168 -10.45 17.28 1.26
CA ARG A 168 -10.09 18.41 0.38
C ARG A 168 -10.36 18.08 -1.08
N ALA A 169 -9.91 16.91 -1.54
CA ALA A 169 -10.16 16.45 -2.90
C ALA A 169 -11.65 16.23 -3.18
N GLN A 170 -12.40 15.79 -2.16
CA GLN A 170 -13.84 15.52 -2.31
C GLN A 170 -14.62 16.80 -2.51
N ARG A 171 -14.35 17.81 -1.69
CA ARG A 171 -14.99 19.13 -1.81
C ARG A 171 -14.68 19.85 -3.12
N MET A 172 -13.56 19.52 -3.74
CA MET A 172 -13.11 20.10 -5.01
C MET A 172 -13.42 19.20 -6.21
N GLU A 173 -13.98 18.00 -5.97
CA GLU A 173 -14.30 17.00 -7.00
C GLU A 173 -13.08 16.63 -7.89
N VAL A 174 -11.89 16.56 -7.27
CA VAL A 174 -10.63 16.34 -7.99
C VAL A 174 -10.18 14.89 -7.84
N SER A 175 -10.06 14.16 -8.95
CA SER A 175 -9.39 12.85 -8.95
C SER A 175 -7.86 12.99 -8.87
N GLY A 176 -7.19 11.93 -8.43
CA GLY A 176 -5.74 11.96 -8.27
C GLY A 176 -5.11 10.59 -8.15
N ARG A 177 -3.78 10.60 -8.01
CA ARG A 177 -2.96 9.41 -7.80
C ARG A 177 -1.91 9.68 -6.74
N ALA A 178 -1.60 8.66 -5.97
CA ALA A 178 -0.48 8.68 -5.05
C ALA A 178 0.32 7.39 -5.19
N THR A 179 1.64 7.50 -5.11
CA THR A 179 2.55 6.37 -5.12
C THR A 179 3.27 6.35 -3.77
N ILE A 180 3.21 5.21 -3.09
CA ILE A 180 3.86 5.00 -1.80
C ILE A 180 4.92 3.90 -1.91
N SER A 181 5.98 4.02 -1.11
CA SER A 181 7.00 2.98 -0.94
C SER A 181 6.91 2.43 0.48
N CYS A 182 6.78 1.11 0.61
CA CYS A 182 6.58 0.41 1.87
C CYS A 182 7.53 -0.77 2.00
N THR A 183 7.82 -1.18 3.24
CA THR A 183 8.53 -2.43 3.53
C THR A 183 7.53 -3.53 3.84
N VAL A 184 7.72 -4.72 3.26
CA VAL A 184 6.87 -5.88 3.48
C VAL A 184 7.45 -6.74 4.60
N THR A 185 6.61 -7.14 5.56
CA THR A 185 7.00 -8.04 6.64
C THR A 185 6.86 -9.50 6.23
N ALA A 186 7.47 -10.43 6.99
CA ALA A 186 7.27 -11.87 6.84
C ALA A 186 5.78 -12.30 6.86
N LYS A 187 4.90 -11.53 7.50
CA LYS A 187 3.45 -11.79 7.55
C LYS A 187 2.70 -11.28 6.30
N GLY A 188 3.39 -10.60 5.38
CA GLY A 188 2.79 -9.96 4.21
C GLY A 188 2.06 -8.66 4.53
N THR A 189 2.30 -8.06 5.70
CA THR A 189 1.82 -6.69 6.01
C THR A 189 2.80 -5.66 5.49
N LEU A 190 2.31 -4.46 5.19
CA LEU A 190 3.14 -3.32 4.81
C LEU A 190 3.39 -2.45 6.04
N GLU A 191 4.64 -2.08 6.26
CA GLU A 191 5.10 -1.21 7.34
C GLU A 191 6.09 -0.18 6.80
N GLY A 192 6.32 0.90 7.56
CA GLY A 192 7.28 1.94 7.17
C GLY A 192 6.96 2.68 5.87
N CYS A 193 5.67 2.76 5.50
CA CYS A 193 5.25 3.39 4.25
C CYS A 193 5.55 4.90 4.20
N SER A 194 6.05 5.36 3.06
CA SER A 194 6.34 6.77 2.77
C SER A 194 5.76 7.17 1.41
N VAL A 195 5.43 8.46 1.25
CA VAL A 195 4.93 9.00 -0.02
C VAL A 195 6.10 9.23 -0.97
N VAL A 196 6.06 8.61 -2.15
CA VAL A 196 7.03 8.81 -3.24
C VAL A 196 6.56 9.94 -4.15
N SER A 197 5.28 9.94 -4.51
CA SER A 197 4.67 11.01 -5.29
C SER A 197 3.18 11.11 -5.05
N GLU A 198 2.66 12.32 -5.23
CA GLU A 198 1.23 12.63 -5.19
C GLU A 198 0.90 13.60 -6.33
N SER A 199 -0.23 13.39 -6.99
CA SER A 199 -0.70 14.24 -8.08
C SER A 199 -2.24 14.26 -8.11
N PRO A 200 -2.87 15.45 -8.07
CA PRO A 200 -2.29 16.77 -7.82
C PRO A 200 -1.66 16.89 -6.43
N ALA A 201 -0.60 17.70 -6.30
CA ALA A 201 0.06 17.93 -5.03
C ALA A 201 -0.87 18.63 -4.02
N ASP A 202 -0.61 18.44 -2.72
CA ASP A 202 -1.32 19.06 -1.60
C ASP A 202 -2.83 18.78 -1.53
N MET A 203 -3.30 17.68 -2.14
CA MET A 203 -4.70 17.28 -2.10
C MET A 203 -5.00 16.22 -1.03
N GLY A 204 -3.97 15.60 -0.46
CA GLY A 204 -4.04 14.62 0.63
C GLY A 204 -4.07 13.17 0.16
N PHE A 205 -3.80 12.89 -1.12
CA PHE A 205 -3.77 11.53 -1.66
C PHE A 205 -2.62 10.69 -1.09
N GLY A 206 -1.47 11.29 -0.80
CA GLY A 206 -0.34 10.62 -0.18
C GLY A 206 -0.68 10.09 1.22
N ASP A 207 -1.28 10.93 2.06
CA ASP A 207 -1.74 10.54 3.39
C ASP A 207 -2.84 9.48 3.33
N ALA A 208 -3.79 9.62 2.40
CA ALA A 208 -4.82 8.61 2.16
C ALA A 208 -4.21 7.26 1.75
N ALA A 209 -3.22 7.27 0.86
CA ALA A 209 -2.50 6.07 0.44
C ALA A 209 -1.77 5.40 1.61
N ILE A 210 -1.11 6.17 2.48
CA ILE A 210 -0.46 5.61 3.69
C ILE A 210 -1.49 4.94 4.60
N ARG A 211 -2.68 5.53 4.79
CA ARG A 211 -3.74 4.90 5.60
C ARG A 211 -4.27 3.61 4.96
N LEU A 212 -4.49 3.64 3.64
CA LEU A 212 -4.94 2.47 2.87
C LEU A 212 -3.91 1.34 2.83
N SER A 213 -2.61 1.66 2.93
CA SER A 213 -1.53 0.65 2.94
C SER A 213 -1.74 -0.43 4.00
N ARG A 214 -2.39 -0.09 5.13
CA ARG A 214 -2.70 -1.02 6.24
C ARG A 214 -3.66 -2.13 5.84
N LEU A 215 -4.47 -1.95 4.80
CA LEU A 215 -5.47 -2.92 4.33
C LEU A 215 -4.89 -3.92 3.31
N PHE A 216 -3.80 -3.56 2.65
CA PHE A 216 -3.13 -4.45 1.72
C PHE A 216 -2.49 -5.63 2.47
N ARG A 217 -2.58 -6.80 1.86
CA ARG A 217 -1.87 -8.00 2.29
C ARG A 217 -1.19 -8.62 1.09
N MET A 218 0.09 -8.91 1.22
CA MET A 218 0.88 -9.60 0.21
C MET A 218 1.00 -11.08 0.54
N LYS A 219 1.17 -11.93 -0.47
CA LYS A 219 1.49 -13.34 -0.22
C LYS A 219 2.94 -13.46 0.30
N PRO A 220 3.25 -14.44 1.18
CA PRO A 220 4.58 -14.57 1.80
C PRO A 220 5.72 -14.94 0.85
N LYS A 221 5.39 -15.38 -0.38
CA LYS A 221 6.36 -15.69 -1.43
C LYS A 221 6.11 -14.78 -2.61
N THR A 222 7.15 -14.15 -3.12
CA THR A 222 7.11 -13.50 -4.44
C THR A 222 6.94 -14.55 -5.54
N LEU A 223 6.53 -14.14 -6.74
CA LEU A 223 6.43 -15.03 -7.91
C LEU A 223 7.76 -15.67 -8.30
N ASP A 224 8.89 -15.08 -7.87
CA ASP A 224 10.25 -15.58 -8.10
C ASP A 224 10.73 -16.55 -7.00
N GLY A 225 9.89 -16.87 -6.02
CA GLY A 225 10.22 -17.78 -4.91
C GLY A 225 11.08 -17.16 -3.80
N ALA A 226 11.47 -15.89 -3.93
CA ALA A 226 12.22 -15.17 -2.91
C ALA A 226 11.32 -14.77 -1.72
N PRO A 227 11.84 -14.81 -0.48
CA PRO A 227 11.12 -14.32 0.69
C PRO A 227 10.84 -12.82 0.56
N VAL A 228 9.61 -12.43 0.91
CA VAL A 228 9.14 -11.04 0.85
C VAL A 228 9.57 -10.21 2.06
N ASP A 229 10.10 -10.87 3.10
CA ASP A 229 10.45 -10.26 4.37
C ASP A 229 11.58 -9.25 4.22
N GLY A 230 11.34 -8.01 4.65
CA GLY A 230 12.27 -6.90 4.49
C GLY A 230 12.35 -6.35 3.06
N GLY A 231 11.52 -6.84 2.14
CA GLY A 231 11.48 -6.35 0.76
C GLY A 231 10.80 -4.99 0.67
N GLN A 232 11.28 -4.11 -0.22
CA GLN A 232 10.66 -2.82 -0.48
C GLN A 232 9.74 -2.90 -1.70
N VAL A 233 8.52 -2.40 -1.58
CA VAL A 233 7.51 -2.42 -2.64
C VAL A 233 6.95 -1.02 -2.89
N THR A 234 6.79 -0.68 -4.17
CA THR A 234 6.17 0.56 -4.62
C THR A 234 4.72 0.29 -5.03
N VAL A 235 3.77 0.97 -4.40
CA VAL A 235 2.33 0.78 -4.64
C VAL A 235 1.75 2.07 -5.24
N PRO A 236 1.34 2.06 -6.52
CA PRO A 236 0.56 3.15 -7.11
C PRO A 236 -0.93 2.98 -6.78
N LEU A 237 -1.56 4.02 -6.24
CA LEU A 237 -2.99 4.10 -5.97
C LEU A 237 -3.61 5.22 -6.82
N VAL A 238 -4.77 4.92 -7.40
CA VAL A 238 -5.57 5.89 -8.18
C VAL A 238 -6.88 6.12 -7.44
N PHE A 239 -7.16 7.38 -7.16
CA PHE A 239 -8.35 7.83 -6.45
C PHE A 239 -9.31 8.50 -7.42
N GLN A 240 -10.52 7.96 -7.52
CA GLN A 240 -11.62 8.52 -8.28
C GLN A 240 -12.61 9.17 -7.33
N VAL A 241 -13.28 10.23 -7.79
CA VAL A 241 -14.32 10.92 -7.02
C VAL A 241 -15.43 9.91 -6.71
N PRO A 242 -15.74 9.63 -5.43
CA PRO A 242 -16.84 8.74 -5.06
C PRO A 242 -18.16 9.29 -5.63
N GLN A 243 -18.95 8.41 -6.26
CA GLN A 243 -20.28 8.72 -6.78
C GLN A 243 -21.36 8.53 -5.70
#